data_AF-A0AAN6L2X2-F1
#
_entry.id   AF-A0AAN6L2X2-F1
#
_cell.length_a   1.000
_cell.length_b   1.000
_cell.length_c   1.000
_cell.angle_alpha   90.00
_cell.angle_beta   90.00
_cell.angle_gamma   90.00
#
_symmetry.space_group_name_H-M   'P 1'
#
loop_
_entity.id
_entity.type
_entity.pdbx_description
1 polymer ?
#
loop_
_entity_poly.entity_id
_entity_poly.type
_entity_poly.pdbx_seq_one_letter_code
_entity_poly.pdbx_strand_id
1 'polypeptide(L)'
;MASNAKVVSTKLFGVLTLGTRTVKVGYVDQTENWKRTHLSPETQQKFKNTTEKLLPSLKVDTDTVALQETPHESESDNRTHFTAVEIDGEGTVVAKRHFPIN
;
A
#
# COMPACT_ATOMS: atom_id res chain seq x y z
N MET A 1 1.14 -19.33 7.35
CA MET A 1 0.11 -18.30 7.54
C MET A 1 0.81 -16.96 7.52
N ALA A 2 0.46 -16.04 6.62
CA ALA A 2 1.07 -14.71 6.62
C ALA A 2 0.64 -13.99 7.90
N SER A 3 1.51 -14.01 8.91
CA SER A 3 1.34 -13.26 10.16
C SER A 3 0.94 -11.83 9.82
N ASN A 4 -0.14 -11.34 10.43
CA ASN A 4 -0.59 -9.94 10.36
C ASN A 4 0.43 -9.05 11.07
N ALA A 5 1.65 -8.96 10.52
CA ALA A 5 2.75 -8.22 11.09
C ALA A 5 2.32 -6.76 11.26
N LYS A 6 2.38 -6.26 12.49
CA LYS A 6 2.05 -4.89 12.82
C LYS A 6 2.90 -3.95 11.99
N VAL A 7 2.23 -3.04 11.29
CA VAL A 7 2.90 -1.95 10.57
C VAL A 7 3.55 -1.03 11.60
N VAL A 8 4.85 -0.78 11.44
CA VAL A 8 5.63 0.10 12.32
C VAL A 8 5.81 1.45 11.66
N SER A 9 6.13 1.48 10.37
CA SER A 9 6.29 2.73 9.61
C SER A 9 5.95 2.56 8.13
N THR A 10 5.66 3.70 7.50
CA THR A 10 5.43 3.83 6.07
C THR A 10 6.25 4.96 5.48
N LYS A 11 6.66 4.81 4.22
CA LYS A 11 7.21 5.90 3.40
C LYS A 11 6.22 6.32 2.33
N LEU A 12 5.91 7.61 2.33
CA LEU A 12 5.03 8.22 1.33
C LEU A 12 5.81 8.54 0.06
N PHE A 13 5.15 8.40 -1.09
CA PHE A 13 5.71 8.79 -2.38
C PHE A 13 4.70 9.49 -3.28
N GLY A 14 3.47 9.71 -2.80
CA GLY A 14 2.50 10.49 -3.55
C GLY A 14 1.24 10.80 -2.77
N VAL A 15 0.40 11.59 -3.43
CA VAL A 15 -0.94 11.94 -2.99
C VAL A 15 -1.87 11.74 -4.18
N LEU A 16 -3.04 11.18 -3.93
CA LEU A 16 -4.09 10.90 -4.89
C LEU A 16 -5.33 11.72 -4.53
N THR A 17 -6.01 12.25 -5.54
CA THR A 17 -7.18 13.12 -5.34
C THR A 17 -8.35 12.62 -6.18
N LEU A 18 -9.52 12.52 -5.55
CA LEU A 18 -10.79 12.22 -6.21
C LEU A 18 -11.85 13.25 -5.74
N GLY A 19 -12.10 14.27 -6.56
CA GLY A 19 -12.91 15.41 -6.14
C GLY A 19 -12.23 16.18 -4.99
N THR A 20 -12.91 16.29 -3.84
CA THR A 20 -12.36 16.90 -2.61
C THR A 20 -11.65 15.88 -1.71
N ARG A 21 -11.74 14.58 -2.02
CA ARG A 21 -11.10 13.53 -1.24
C ARG A 21 -9.63 13.43 -1.62
N THR A 22 -8.75 13.42 -0.61
CA THR A 22 -7.31 13.24 -0.77
C THR A 22 -6.85 12.03 0.02
N VAL A 23 -6.03 11.18 -0.60
CA VAL A 23 -5.46 9.97 0.01
C VAL A 23 -3.96 9.95 -0.26
N LYS A 24 -3.15 9.80 0.79
CA LYS A 24 -1.70 9.60 0.67
C LYS A 24 -1.41 8.19 0.17
N VAL A 25 -0.42 8.05 -0.70
CA VAL A 25 0.04 6.74 -1.18
C VAL A 25 1.50 6.51 -0.79
N GLY A 26 1.77 5.32 -0.28
CA GLY A 26 3.07 4.93 0.24
C GLY A 26 3.33 3.43 0.19
N TYR A 27 4.39 3.02 0.86
CA TYR A 27 4.68 1.62 1.13
C TYR A 27 5.06 1.44 2.59
N VAL A 28 4.78 0.25 3.12
CA VAL A 28 5.26 -0.18 4.44
C VAL A 28 6.76 -0.43 4.30
N ASP A 29 7.56 0.36 5.00
CA ASP A 29 9.02 0.22 5.03
C ASP A 29 9.49 -0.54 6.27
N GLN A 30 8.63 -0.69 7.28
CA GLN A 30 8.92 -1.53 8.43
C GLN A 30 7.66 -2.16 9.03
N THR A 31 7.74 -3.45 9.34
CA THR A 31 6.83 -4.15 10.24
C THR A 31 7.62 -4.66 11.45
N GLU A 32 6.94 -5.28 12.40
CA GLU A 32 7.62 -5.99 13.50
C GLU A 32 8.54 -7.13 13.04
N ASN A 33 8.32 -7.68 11.84
CA ASN A 33 9.01 -8.87 11.34
C ASN A 33 10.06 -8.57 10.26
N TRP A 34 9.94 -7.46 9.54
CA TRP A 34 10.83 -7.15 8.42
C TRP A 34 10.95 -5.65 8.19
N LYS A 35 12.04 -5.28 7.51
CA LYS A 35 12.31 -3.91 7.06
C LYS A 35 12.64 -3.89 5.57
N ARG A 36 12.03 -2.96 4.85
CA ARG A 36 12.29 -2.67 3.44
C ARG A 36 12.98 -1.31 3.34
N THR A 37 14.16 -1.27 2.77
CA THR A 37 14.92 -0.01 2.60
C THR A 37 14.46 0.79 1.39
N HIS A 38 14.04 0.09 0.33
CA HIS A 38 13.70 0.67 -0.97
C HIS A 38 12.52 -0.06 -1.63
N LEU A 39 11.71 0.69 -2.38
CA LEU A 39 10.72 0.18 -3.33
C LEU A 39 11.03 0.81 -4.68
N SER A 40 11.10 0.01 -5.74
CA SER A 40 11.48 0.53 -7.07
C SER A 40 10.50 1.62 -7.55
N PRO A 41 10.97 2.65 -8.28
CA PRO A 41 10.09 3.67 -8.85
C PRO A 41 9.00 3.09 -9.76
N GLU A 42 9.32 2.02 -10.49
CA GLU A 42 8.35 1.33 -11.34
C GLU A 42 7.20 0.71 -10.53
N THR A 43 7.51 0.00 -9.43
CA THR A 43 6.48 -0.56 -8.56
C THR A 43 5.67 0.54 -7.87
N GLN A 44 6.31 1.65 -7.46
CA GLN A 44 5.61 2.81 -6.91
C GLN A 44 4.60 3.38 -7.90
N GLN A 45 5.00 3.54 -9.17
CA GLN A 45 4.13 4.07 -10.22
C GLN A 45 2.97 3.11 -10.54
N LYS A 46 3.26 1.82 -10.70
CA LYS A 46 2.22 0.79 -10.90
C LYS A 46 1.21 0.79 -9.76
N PHE A 47 1.70 0.77 -8.51
CA PHE A 47 0.82 0.78 -7.34
C PHE A 47 0.00 2.06 -7.23
N LYS A 48 0.60 3.23 -7.51
CA LYS A 48 -0.12 4.52 -7.54
C LYS A 48 -1.28 4.48 -8.53
N ASN A 49 -1.02 4.05 -9.76
CA ASN A 49 -2.03 3.98 -10.82
C ASN A 49 -3.15 3.00 -10.48
N THR A 50 -2.81 1.84 -9.90
CA THR A 50 -3.81 0.87 -9.43
C THR A 50 -4.66 1.44 -8.29
N THR A 51 -4.03 2.11 -7.32
CA THR A 51 -4.72 2.72 -6.17
C THR A 51 -5.65 3.84 -6.63
N GLU A 52 -5.22 4.66 -7.59
CA GLU A 52 -6.01 5.75 -8.16
C GLU A 52 -7.36 5.28 -8.72
N LYS A 53 -7.33 4.20 -9.53
CA LYS A 53 -8.54 3.56 -10.07
C LYS A 53 -9.47 3.01 -8.98
N LEU A 54 -8.92 2.67 -7.82
CA LEU A 54 -9.63 2.06 -6.70
C LEU A 54 -9.98 3.04 -5.58
N LEU A 55 -9.62 4.33 -5.70
CA LEU A 55 -9.97 5.38 -4.71
C LEU A 55 -11.45 5.37 -4.29
N PRO A 56 -12.44 5.20 -5.20
CA PRO A 56 -13.84 5.17 -4.81
C PRO A 56 -14.20 3.98 -3.90
N SER A 57 -13.40 2.91 -3.91
CA SER A 57 -13.63 1.67 -3.16
C SER A 57 -12.94 1.62 -1.80
N LEU A 58 -12.08 2.60 -1.50
CA LEU A 58 -11.39 2.71 -0.22
C LEU A 58 -12.36 3.14 0.87
N LYS A 59 -12.13 2.70 2.10
CA LYS A 59 -12.92 3.12 3.26
C LYS A 59 -12.89 4.65 3.41
N VAL A 60 -13.96 5.22 3.93
CA VAL A 60 -14.15 6.69 4.01
C VAL A 60 -13.10 7.38 4.90
N ASP A 61 -12.65 6.68 5.94
CA ASP A 61 -11.66 7.09 6.92
C ASP A 61 -10.21 6.88 6.47
N THR A 62 -9.99 6.28 5.29
CA THR A 62 -8.66 6.04 4.73
C THR A 62 -7.97 7.35 4.38
N ASP A 63 -6.93 7.66 5.14
CA ASP A 63 -6.03 8.78 4.95
C ASP A 63 -4.79 8.37 4.14
N THR A 64 -4.27 7.15 4.37
CA THR A 64 -3.09 6.61 3.69
C THR A 64 -3.34 5.19 3.19
N VAL A 65 -2.91 4.89 1.96
CA VAL A 65 -2.83 3.53 1.43
C VAL A 65 -1.38 3.15 1.23
N ALA A 66 -0.94 2.08 1.89
CA ALA A 66 0.45 1.63 1.86
C ALA A 66 0.59 0.21 1.30
N LEU A 67 1.47 0.03 0.31
CA LEU A 67 1.85 -1.30 -0.19
C LEU A 67 2.58 -2.08 0.92
N GLN A 68 2.00 -3.19 1.37
CA GLN A 68 2.54 -4.02 2.46
C GLN A 68 3.25 -5.28 1.95
N GLU A 69 3.02 -5.68 0.70
CA GLU A 69 3.57 -6.90 0.10
C GLU A 69 5.00 -7.22 0.58
N THR A 70 5.26 -8.44 1.03
CA THR A 70 6.60 -8.81 1.54
C THR A 70 7.65 -8.64 0.43
N PRO A 71 8.83 -8.09 0.71
CA PRO A 71 9.96 -8.15 -0.21
C PRO A 71 10.20 -9.60 -0.65
N HIS A 72 10.20 -9.85 -1.95
CA HIS A 72 10.51 -11.14 -2.54
C HIS A 72 11.74 -10.97 -3.42
N GLU A 73 12.65 -11.94 -3.38
CA GLU A 73 13.95 -11.88 -4.08
C GLU A 73 13.85 -12.30 -5.55
N SER A 74 12.67 -12.69 -6.05
CA SER A 74 12.50 -13.25 -7.39
C SER A 74 11.66 -12.36 -8.30
N GLU A 75 12.22 -11.97 -9.45
CA GLU A 75 11.54 -11.26 -10.55
C GLU A 75 10.46 -12.11 -11.25
N SER A 76 10.39 -13.41 -10.99
CA SER A 76 9.39 -14.35 -11.54
C SER A 76 8.10 -14.46 -10.71
N ASP A 77 7.80 -13.49 -9.86
CA ASP A 77 6.55 -13.48 -9.11
C ASP A 77 5.40 -13.05 -10.03
N ASN A 78 4.67 -14.03 -10.59
CA ASN A 78 3.46 -13.85 -11.41
C ASN A 78 2.28 -13.30 -10.59
N ARG A 79 2.50 -12.24 -9.80
CA ARG A 79 1.45 -11.68 -8.95
C ARG A 79 0.44 -10.92 -9.79
N THR A 80 -0.78 -11.42 -9.77
CA THR A 80 -1.95 -10.79 -10.36
C THR A 80 -2.52 -9.66 -9.50
N HIS A 81 -1.90 -9.35 -8.34
CA HIS A 81 -2.40 -8.37 -7.40
C HIS A 81 -1.31 -7.78 -6.50
N PHE A 82 -1.54 -6.57 -5.98
CA PHE A 82 -0.81 -5.96 -4.87
C PHE A 82 -1.51 -6.22 -3.54
N THR A 83 -0.75 -6.44 -2.47
CA THR A 83 -1.28 -6.43 -1.10
C THR A 83 -0.99 -5.08 -0.44
N ALA A 84 -2.04 -4.36 -0.03
CA ALA A 84 -1.97 -3.05 0.59
C ALA A 84 -2.70 -3.01 1.93
N VAL A 85 -2.39 -2.00 2.73
CA VAL A 85 -3.14 -1.63 3.94
C VAL A 85 -3.72 -0.23 3.78
N GLU A 86 -4.92 -0.04 4.30
CA GLU A 86 -5.55 1.25 4.49
C GLU A 86 -5.31 1.69 5.94
N ILE A 87 -4.85 2.93 6.10
CA ILE A 87 -4.47 3.54 7.37
C ILE A 87 -5.29 4.81 7.54
N ASP A 88 -5.90 4.99 8.70
CA ASP A 88 -6.66 6.20 9.04
C ASP A 88 -5.75 7.37 9.45
N GLY A 89 -6.36 8.52 9.74
CA GLY A 89 -5.64 9.72 10.16
C GLY A 89 -4.92 9.60 11.51
N GLU A 90 -5.21 8.56 12.30
CA GLU A 90 -4.54 8.26 13.58
C GLU A 90 -3.36 7.30 13.40
N GLY A 91 -3.12 6.80 12.19
CA GLY A 91 -2.07 5.83 11.90
C GLY A 91 -2.48 4.39 12.17
N THR A 92 -3.77 4.11 12.38
CA THR A 92 -4.29 2.76 12.62
C THR A 92 -4.58 2.07 11.30
N VAL A 93 -4.16 0.80 11.16
CA VAL A 93 -4.54 -0.02 10.01
C VAL A 93 -6.01 -0.39 10.13
N VAL A 94 -6.85 0.19 9.28
CA VAL A 94 -8.30 -0.03 9.27
C VAL A 94 -8.71 -1.13 8.29
N ALA A 95 -7.91 -1.41 7.27
CA ALA A 95 -8.18 -2.51 6.35
C ALA A 95 -6.91 -3.08 5.70
N LYS A 96 -7.01 -4.33 5.22
CA LYS A 96 -6.06 -4.96 4.31
C LYS A 96 -6.76 -5.23 2.98
N ARG A 97 -6.11 -4.89 1.88
CA ARG A 97 -6.69 -4.92 0.52
C ARG A 97 -5.79 -5.70 -0.42
N HIS A 98 -6.41 -6.40 -1.36
CA HIS A 98 -5.73 -7.00 -2.50
C HIS A 98 -6.21 -6.25 -3.76
N PHE A 99 -5.30 -5.53 -4.42
CA PHE A 99 -5.61 -4.76 -5.61
C PHE A 99 -5.18 -5.54 -6.85
N PRO A 100 -6.09 -5.93 -7.75
CA PRO A 100 -5.71 -6.60 -8.98
C PRO A 100 -4.81 -5.70 -9.84
N ILE A 101 -3.79 -6.30 -10.45
CA ILE A 101 -2.91 -5.67 -11.42
C ILE A 101 -3.40 -6.16 -12.80
N ASN A 102 -4.32 -5.40 -13.40
CA ASN A 102 -4.77 -5.59 -14.77
C ASN A 102 -4.09 -4.59 -15.71
#